data_AF-A0A950R8I7-F1
#
_entry.id   AF-A0A950R8I7-F1
#
_cell.length_a   1.000
_cell.length_b   1.000
_cell.length_c   1.000
_cell.angle_alpha   90.00
_cell.angle_beta   90.00
_cell.angle_gamma   90.00
#
_symmetry.space_group_name_H-M   'P 1'
#
loop_
_entity.id
_entity.type
_entity.pdbx_description
1 polymer ?
#
loop_
_entity_poly.entity_id
_entity_poly.type
_entity_poly.pdbx_seq_one_letter_code
_entity_poly.pdbx_strand_id
1 'polypeptide(L)'
;MIAKAPRPGRSKTRLVPPLDAAGAAALSAAFLRDVTENIALAGRSVPLAGYVAYAPAGEEALFDGVLAPGTALILADGSPTTPAGVNGLGRSLL
;
A
#
# COMPACT_ATOMS: atom_id res chain seq x y z
N MET A 1 -3.54 3.24 4.51
CA MET A 1 -2.51 4.04 3.78
C MET A 1 -2.71 3.90 2.28
N ILE A 2 -2.10 4.77 1.45
CA ILE A 2 -2.16 4.67 -0.02
C ILE A 2 -0.78 4.26 -0.56
N ALA A 3 -0.74 3.33 -1.51
CA ALA A 3 0.49 2.84 -2.11
C ALA A 3 0.32 2.45 -3.58
N LYS A 4 1.43 2.49 -4.31
CA LYS A 4 1.60 1.76 -5.57
C LYS A 4 2.40 0.50 -5.30
N ALA A 5 2.15 -0.58 -6.04
CA ALA A 5 2.89 -1.82 -5.90
C ALA A 5 4.40 -1.59 -6.05
N PRO A 6 5.28 -2.20 -5.23
CA PRO A 6 6.72 -2.08 -5.38
C PRO A 6 7.22 -2.78 -6.65
N ARG A 7 7.47 -2.01 -7.72
CA ARG A 7 7.96 -2.55 -9.00
C ARG A 7 9.21 -1.81 -9.48
N PRO A 8 10.25 -2.54 -9.94
CA PRO A 8 11.39 -1.94 -10.59
C PRO A 8 10.97 -1.03 -11.75
N GLY A 9 11.55 0.16 -11.82
CA GLY A 9 11.28 1.15 -12.86
C GLY A 9 9.89 1.81 -12.79
N ARG A 10 9.08 1.50 -11.78
CA ARG A 10 7.73 2.07 -11.59
C ARG A 10 7.52 2.69 -10.22
N SER A 11 8.27 2.22 -9.22
CA SER A 11 8.20 2.73 -7.85
C SER A 11 9.46 3.50 -7.52
N LYS A 12 9.27 4.69 -6.91
CA LYS A 12 10.35 5.55 -6.43
C LYS A 12 11.42 5.85 -7.49
N THR A 13 11.01 6.06 -8.75
CA THR A 13 11.93 6.26 -9.89
C THR A 13 12.86 7.46 -9.75
N ARG A 14 12.49 8.46 -8.96
CA ARG A 14 13.35 9.60 -8.61
C ARG A 14 14.55 9.24 -7.72
N LEU A 15 14.58 8.02 -7.16
CA LEU A 15 15.73 7.49 -6.42
C LEU A 15 16.76 6.83 -7.36
N VAL A 16 16.52 6.82 -8.67
CA VAL A 16 17.49 6.40 -9.68
C VAL A 16 18.12 7.66 -10.29
N PRO A 17 19.47 7.78 -10.37
CA PRO A 17 20.49 6.73 -10.21
C PRO A 17 21.07 6.43 -8.81
N PRO A 18 20.80 7.16 -7.70
CA PRO A 18 21.40 6.80 -6.40
C PRO A 18 21.18 5.34 -5.98
N LEU A 19 20.05 4.76 -6.37
CA LEU A 19 19.75 3.34 -6.33
C LEU A 19 19.52 2.83 -7.76
N ASP A 20 19.71 1.53 -7.99
CA ASP A 20 19.19 0.89 -9.20
C ASP A 20 17.66 0.68 -9.09
N ALA A 21 17.03 0.30 -10.21
CA ALA A 21 15.59 0.10 -10.26
C ALA A 21 15.10 -0.98 -9.27
N ALA A 22 15.90 -2.02 -9.04
CA ALA A 22 15.59 -3.10 -8.10
C ALA A 22 15.66 -2.60 -6.65
N GLY A 23 16.69 -1.86 -6.28
CA GLY A 23 16.88 -1.24 -4.97
C GLY A 23 15.81 -0.20 -4.65
N ALA A 24 15.41 0.61 -5.63
CA ALA A 24 14.30 1.55 -5.45
C ALA A 24 12.96 0.83 -5.16
N ALA A 25 12.71 -0.30 -5.83
CA ALA A 25 11.54 -1.13 -5.57
C ALA A 25 11.61 -1.84 -4.21
N ALA A 26 12.76 -2.42 -3.86
CA ALA A 26 13.00 -3.08 -2.58
C ALA A 26 12.84 -2.10 -1.41
N LEU A 27 13.37 -0.88 -1.52
CA LEU A 27 13.17 0.17 -0.52
C LEU A 27 11.69 0.55 -0.40
N SER A 28 10.97 0.64 -1.51
CA SER A 28 9.52 0.89 -1.48
C SER A 28 8.78 -0.24 -0.76
N ALA A 29 9.17 -1.50 -0.97
CA ALA A 29 8.59 -2.64 -0.27
C ALA A 29 8.88 -2.60 1.24
N ALA A 30 10.12 -2.28 1.63
CA ALA A 30 10.50 -2.13 3.04
C ALA A 30 9.67 -1.04 3.75
N PHE A 31 9.50 0.13 3.13
CA PHE A 31 8.64 1.18 3.70
C PHE A 31 7.19 0.76 3.87
N LEU A 32 6.64 -0.02 2.93
CA LEU A 32 5.27 -0.53 3.08
C LEU A 32 5.17 -1.51 4.24
N ARG A 33 6.14 -2.42 4.39
CA ARG A 33 6.23 -3.32 5.53
C ARG A 33 6.28 -2.54 6.84
N ASP A 34 7.23 -1.61 6.98
CA ASP A 34 7.44 -0.86 8.22
C ASP A 34 6.19 -0.07 8.63
N VAL A 35 5.53 0.58 7.67
CA VAL A 35 4.30 1.35 7.95
C VAL A 35 3.16 0.40 8.36
N THR A 36 3.00 -0.73 7.68
CA THR A 36 1.92 -1.68 8.01
C THR A 36 2.18 -2.40 9.34
N GLU A 37 3.43 -2.68 9.68
CA GLU A 37 3.82 -3.22 10.99
C GLU A 37 3.56 -2.21 12.12
N ASN A 38 3.85 -0.93 11.88
CA ASN A 38 3.51 0.14 12.83
C ASN A 38 2.00 0.28 13.03
N ILE A 39 1.21 0.16 11.97
CA ILE A 39 -0.26 0.15 12.05
C ILE A 39 -0.75 -1.06 12.86
N ALA A 40 -0.20 -2.26 12.60
CA ALA A 40 -0.53 -3.46 13.36
C ALA A 40 -0.14 -3.33 14.85
N LEU A 41 1.00 -2.71 15.14
CA LEU A 41 1.44 -2.40 16.51
C LEU A 41 0.46 -1.45 17.21
N ALA A 42 0.03 -0.38 16.56
CA ALA A 42 -0.97 0.54 17.10
C ALA A 42 -2.31 -0.16 17.36
N GLY A 43 -2.69 -1.10 16.49
CA GLY A 43 -3.88 -1.95 16.62
C GLY A 43 -3.92 -2.81 17.89
N ARG A 44 -2.78 -2.99 18.58
CA ARG A 44 -2.71 -3.69 19.88
C ARG A 44 -3.27 -2.85 21.03
N SER A 45 -3.25 -1.53 20.92
CA SER A 45 -3.71 -0.61 21.97
C SER A 45 -5.12 -0.08 21.72
N VAL A 46 -5.52 0.04 20.46
CA VAL A 46 -6.82 0.58 20.04
C VAL A 46 -7.36 -0.27 18.88
N PRO A 47 -8.66 -0.57 18.80
CA PRO A 47 -9.25 -1.27 17.67
C PRO A 47 -8.98 -0.53 16.35
N LEU A 48 -8.15 -1.11 15.49
CA LEU A 48 -7.78 -0.52 14.21
C LEU A 48 -7.61 -1.60 13.14
N ALA A 49 -8.27 -1.43 12.00
CA ALA A 49 -8.13 -2.30 10.84
C ALA A 49 -7.16 -1.68 9.83
N GLY A 50 -6.08 -2.40 9.50
CA GLY A 50 -5.08 -1.95 8.54
C GLY A 50 -5.52 -2.19 7.09
N TYR A 51 -5.59 -1.14 6.30
CA TYR A 51 -5.83 -1.22 4.85
C TYR A 51 -4.73 -0.51 4.04
N VAL A 52 -4.33 -1.13 2.92
CA VAL A 52 -3.55 -0.49 1.86
C VAL A 52 -4.46 -0.26 0.66
N ALA A 53 -4.72 1.01 0.38
CA ALA A 53 -5.39 1.49 -0.80
C ALA A 53 -4.40 1.48 -1.98
N TYR A 54 -4.72 0.75 -3.05
CA TYR A 54 -3.84 0.56 -4.20
C TYR A 54 -4.58 0.70 -5.53
N ALA A 55 -3.84 1.04 -6.58
CA ALA A 55 -4.32 1.04 -7.96
C ALA A 55 -3.12 0.94 -8.92
N PRO A 56 -3.30 0.38 -10.13
CA PRO A 56 -4.54 -0.18 -10.68
C PRO A 56 -4.90 -1.57 -10.11
N ALA A 57 -6.10 -2.07 -10.46
CA ALA A 57 -6.50 -3.46 -10.23
C ALA A 57 -5.57 -4.43 -11.00
N GLY A 58 -5.44 -5.67 -10.52
CA GLY A 58 -4.55 -6.67 -11.12
C GLY A 58 -3.10 -6.63 -10.58
N GLU A 59 -2.80 -5.70 -9.67
CA GLU A 59 -1.49 -5.59 -9.00
C GLU A 59 -1.49 -6.18 -7.58
N GLU A 60 -2.55 -6.89 -7.17
CA GLU A 60 -2.75 -7.43 -5.82
C GLU A 60 -1.58 -8.33 -5.40
N ALA A 61 -1.20 -9.27 -6.28
CA ALA A 61 -0.14 -10.24 -6.03
C ALA A 61 1.25 -9.58 -5.81
N LEU A 62 1.43 -8.32 -6.23
CA LEU A 62 2.68 -7.59 -6.00
C LEU A 62 2.84 -7.12 -4.55
N PHE A 63 1.80 -7.25 -3.73
CA PHE A 63 1.83 -6.99 -2.29
C PHE A 63 2.03 -8.26 -1.45
N ASP A 64 2.03 -9.45 -2.09
CA ASP A 64 2.20 -10.73 -1.40
C ASP A 64 3.55 -10.77 -0.68
N GLY A 65 3.51 -11.06 0.62
CA GLY A 65 4.71 -11.09 1.46
C GLY A 65 5.39 -9.73 1.65
N VAL A 66 4.78 -8.61 1.23
CA VAL A 66 5.29 -7.24 1.49
C VAL A 66 4.65 -6.65 2.74
N LEU A 67 3.34 -6.81 2.90
CA LEU A 67 2.57 -6.18 3.97
C LEU A 67 2.62 -6.98 5.27
N ALA A 68 2.44 -6.29 6.40
CA ALA A 68 2.28 -6.93 7.69
C ALA A 68 1.04 -7.86 7.71
N PRO A 69 1.10 -9.02 8.39
CA PRO A 69 -0.05 -9.91 8.53
C PRO A 69 -1.30 -9.19 9.04
N GLY A 70 -2.46 -9.51 8.45
CA GLY A 70 -3.73 -8.87 8.80
C GLY A 70 -3.98 -7.51 8.12
N THR A 71 -3.04 -7.02 7.31
CA THR A 71 -3.28 -5.85 6.45
C THR A 71 -4.07 -6.28 5.22
N ALA A 72 -5.23 -5.66 4.98
CA ALA A 72 -6.05 -5.92 3.82
C ALA A 72 -5.74 -4.94 2.67
N LEU A 73 -6.00 -5.36 1.43
CA LEU A 73 -5.97 -4.50 0.26
C LEU A 73 -7.36 -3.92 0.00
N ILE A 74 -7.39 -2.67 -0.46
CA ILE A 74 -8.59 -2.06 -1.03
C ILE A 74 -8.24 -1.35 -2.34
N LEU A 75 -9.06 -1.55 -3.37
CA LEU A 75 -8.88 -0.89 -4.65
C LEU A 75 -9.20 0.60 -4.52
N ALA A 76 -8.33 1.43 -5.07
CA ALA A 76 -8.41 2.89 -5.07
C ALA A 76 -8.45 3.43 -6.50
N ASP A 77 -9.30 2.81 -7.33
CA ASP A 77 -9.52 3.15 -8.74
C ASP A 77 -10.68 4.15 -8.94
N GLY A 78 -11.29 4.61 -7.85
CA GLY A 78 -12.47 5.48 -7.88
C GLY A 78 -13.80 4.74 -7.98
N SER A 79 -13.80 3.40 -7.94
CA SER A 79 -15.03 2.62 -7.85
C SER A 79 -15.79 2.90 -6.53
N PRO A 80 -17.13 2.84 -6.54
CA PRO A 80 -17.94 3.17 -5.36
C PRO A 80 -17.95 2.07 -4.30
N THR A 81 -17.47 0.86 -4.63
CA THR A 81 -17.48 -0.30 -3.75
C THR A 81 -16.32 -0.25 -2.78
N THR A 82 -16.63 -0.06 -1.50
CA THR A 82 -15.67 -0.12 -0.38
C THR A 82 -16.15 -1.13 0.68
N PRO A 83 -15.25 -1.85 1.38
CA PRO A 83 -15.63 -2.74 2.46
C PRO A 83 -16.38 -2.01 3.58
N ALA A 84 -17.28 -2.72 4.26
CA ALA A 84 -18.01 -2.19 5.40
C ALA A 84 -17.04 -1.67 6.49
N GLY A 85 -17.29 -0.45 6.99
CA GLY A 85 -16.44 0.21 7.98
C GLY A 85 -15.27 1.02 7.39
N VAL A 86 -15.08 1.02 6.07
CA VAL A 86 -14.10 1.87 5.38
C VAL A 86 -14.81 3.08 4.78
N ASN A 87 -14.50 4.28 5.27
CA ASN A 87 -15.08 5.54 4.80
C ASN A 87 -14.02 6.39 4.08
N GLY A 88 -14.45 7.21 3.10
CA GLY A 88 -13.61 8.26 2.53
C GLY A 88 -12.66 7.86 1.40
N LEU A 89 -12.78 6.65 0.85
CA LEU A 89 -12.04 6.22 -0.35
C LEU A 89 -12.77 6.52 -1.67
N GLY A 90 -13.86 7.30 -1.62
CA GLY A 90 -14.73 7.61 -2.75
C GLY A 90 -14.62 9.05 -3.25
N ARG A 91 -14.37 9.18 -4.56
CA ARG A 91 -14.27 10.38 -5.41
C ARG A 91 -13.12 11.34 -5.07
N SER A 92 -12.13 11.38 -5.96
CA SER A 92 -11.43 12.64 -6.23
C SER A 92 -12.50 13.67 -6.58
N LEU A 93 -12.64 14.74 -5.78
CA LEU A 93 -13.58 15.85 -6.02
C LEU A 93 -13.10 16.77 -7.16
N LEU A 94 -12.48 16.20 -8.20
CA LEU A 94 -12.09 16.91 -9.41
C LEU A 94 -13.09 16.61 -10.52
#